data_AF-K5V7B2-F1
#
_entry.id   AF-K5V7B2-F1
#
_cell.length_a   1.000
_cell.length_b   1.000
_cell.length_c   1.000
_cell.angle_alpha   90.00
_cell.angle_beta   90.00
_cell.angle_gamma   90.00
#
_symmetry.space_group_name_H-M   'P 1'
#
loop_
_entity.id
_entity.type
_entity.pdbx_description
1 polymer ?
#
loop_
_entity_poly.entity_id
_entity_poly.type
_entity_poly.pdbx_seq_one_letter_code
_entity_poly.pdbx_strand_id
1 'polypeptide(L)'
;FDRSWERLPPEMHDYIWSFVESSNNKAEVSRLSLVSRAHSRRFRPRLFASPVLRSEEDCHTLYSIVRSPLSAWLAEHVTTLRFHSTCFPNPPFWMTLVRFLPACWTIDKLNHDPLIPPGRISRTAALKSSLKNITCLKLLHCDFPSFRILLRVLGDIIHLESIDFKHVTWKADPLLIIDTVNNVTNGAFSHVNSIQMRSCTDNVAVPAWIFAAISTHHSFSRRQAAPIAPGETLSLIKFMQNFLGDDMIENSTFDAKDTDAGDSFIDVYTFVGYLSGSKAVEGSDTVTRMRVRLWVQLARSTSPGGDDESWSIHHIFITDSQTTDNYNGNGLYTDYLDSRNWSILPSLLTALPRLQPLEILCQGDRSETNFRAL
;
A
#
# COMPACT_ATOMS: atom_id res chain seq x y z
N PHE A 1 35.90 -29.63 13.38
CA PHE A 1 34.91 -28.58 13.67
C PHE A 1 33.86 -29.05 14.69
N ASP A 2 33.36 -30.29 14.65
CA ASP A 2 32.35 -30.75 15.63
C ASP A 2 32.79 -30.71 17.10
N ARG A 3 34.06 -31.00 17.43
CA ARG A 3 34.53 -30.99 18.83
C ARG A 3 34.71 -29.60 19.47
N SER A 4 34.67 -28.51 18.69
CA SER A 4 34.85 -27.15 19.20
C SER A 4 33.54 -26.37 19.31
N TRP A 5 32.49 -26.77 18.57
CA TRP A 5 31.20 -26.09 18.60
C TRP A 5 30.49 -26.30 19.93
N GLU A 6 30.44 -27.54 20.43
CA GLU A 6 29.80 -27.87 21.73
C GLU A 6 30.51 -27.27 22.96
N ARG A 7 31.71 -26.71 22.77
CA ARG A 7 32.48 -26.05 23.84
C ARG A 7 32.25 -24.54 23.90
N LEU A 8 31.51 -23.98 22.95
CA LEU A 8 31.19 -22.56 22.99
C LEU A 8 30.16 -22.30 24.10
N PRO A 9 30.29 -21.18 24.83
CA PRO A 9 29.25 -20.73 25.74
C PRO A 9 27.91 -20.52 25.00
N PRO A 10 26.76 -20.78 25.65
CA PRO A 10 25.44 -20.55 25.07
C PRO A 10 25.26 -19.15 24.45
N GLU A 11 25.87 -18.13 25.04
CA GLU A 11 25.79 -16.74 24.60
C GLU A 11 26.51 -16.52 23.25
N MET A 12 27.61 -17.24 23.02
CA MET A 12 28.33 -17.21 21.74
C MET A 12 27.54 -17.94 20.65
N HIS A 13 26.82 -19.00 21.01
CA HIS A 13 25.89 -19.63 20.08
C HIS A 13 24.80 -18.65 19.68
N ASP A 14 24.14 -17.99 20.62
CA ASP A 14 23.07 -17.02 20.33
C ASP A 14 23.58 -15.82 19.51
N TYR A 15 24.79 -15.33 19.78
CA TYR A 15 25.41 -14.27 18.98
C TYR A 15 25.67 -14.70 17.53
N ILE A 16 26.31 -15.84 17.31
CA ILE A 16 26.57 -16.37 15.95
C ILE A 16 25.24 -16.67 15.25
N TRP A 17 24.23 -17.15 16.00
CA TRP A 17 22.90 -17.40 15.50
C TRP A 17 22.17 -16.12 15.09
N SER A 18 22.27 -15.04 15.86
CA SER A 18 21.71 -13.74 15.48
C SER A 18 22.34 -13.20 14.18
N PHE A 19 23.64 -13.43 13.98
CA PHE A 19 24.33 -13.04 12.76
C PHE A 19 23.82 -13.84 11.54
N VAL A 20 23.67 -15.15 11.69
CA VAL A 20 23.07 -16.01 10.66
C VAL A 20 21.57 -15.73 10.46
N GLU A 21 20.86 -15.34 11.52
CA GLU A 21 19.46 -14.90 11.48
C GLU A 21 19.29 -13.58 10.72
N SER A 22 20.29 -12.71 10.75
CA SER A 22 20.32 -11.49 9.93
C SER A 22 20.72 -11.74 8.46
N SER A 23 21.38 -12.86 8.16
CA SER A 23 21.75 -13.21 6.79
C SER A 23 20.54 -13.66 5.98
N ASN A 24 20.32 -13.01 4.82
CA ASN A 24 19.32 -13.40 3.82
C ASN A 24 19.81 -14.50 2.86
N ASN A 25 21.02 -15.05 3.09
CA ASN A 25 21.61 -16.06 2.22
C ASN A 25 21.00 -17.45 2.45
N LYS A 26 19.98 -17.82 1.66
CA LYS A 26 19.33 -19.13 1.74
C LYS A 26 20.30 -20.32 1.55
N ALA A 27 21.40 -20.15 0.83
CA ALA A 27 22.37 -21.23 0.63
C ALA A 27 23.12 -21.58 1.93
N GLU A 28 23.50 -20.57 2.71
CA GLU A 28 24.12 -20.76 4.03
C GLU A 28 23.15 -21.37 5.03
N VAL A 29 21.92 -20.83 5.09
CA VAL A 29 20.85 -21.37 5.94
C VAL A 29 20.56 -22.85 5.59
N SER A 30 20.62 -23.20 4.29
CA SER A 30 20.42 -24.57 3.83
C SER A 30 21.53 -25.49 4.32
N ARG A 31 22.80 -25.09 4.15
CA ARG A 31 23.96 -25.84 4.66
C ARG A 31 23.87 -26.07 6.17
N LEU A 32 23.52 -25.03 6.93
CA LEU A 32 23.36 -25.12 8.38
C LEU A 32 22.23 -26.07 8.79
N SER A 33 21.13 -26.09 8.03
CA SER A 33 20.01 -27.00 8.29
C SER A 33 20.35 -28.49 8.16
N LEU A 34 21.48 -28.82 7.51
CA LEU A 34 21.97 -30.18 7.30
C LEU A 34 22.97 -30.66 8.37
N VAL A 35 23.46 -29.75 9.23
CA VAL A 35 24.52 -30.07 10.22
C VAL A 35 24.02 -31.02 11.31
N SER A 36 22.82 -30.78 11.85
CA SER A 36 22.24 -31.63 12.90
C SER A 36 20.71 -31.51 12.93
N ARG A 37 20.05 -32.42 13.67
CA ARG A 37 18.59 -32.38 13.88
C ARG A 37 18.13 -31.07 14.55
N ALA A 38 18.91 -30.55 15.51
CA ALA A 38 18.60 -29.30 16.19
C ALA A 38 18.66 -28.12 15.21
N HIS A 39 19.70 -28.05 14.39
CA HIS A 39 19.84 -27.01 13.36
C HIS A 39 18.74 -27.13 12.31
N SER A 40 18.40 -28.35 11.89
CA SER A 40 17.32 -28.61 10.96
C SER A 40 15.98 -28.02 11.41
N ARG A 41 15.61 -28.23 12.68
CA ARG A 41 14.37 -27.67 13.26
C ARG A 41 14.35 -26.15 13.28
N ARG A 42 15.50 -25.50 13.53
CA ARG A 42 15.61 -24.04 13.63
C ARG A 42 15.65 -23.35 12.26
N PHE A 43 16.41 -23.90 11.30
CA PHE A 43 16.68 -23.22 10.04
C PHE A 43 15.72 -23.57 8.90
N ARG A 44 15.10 -24.77 8.91
CA ARG A 44 14.17 -25.16 7.85
C ARG A 44 12.97 -24.21 7.71
N PRO A 45 12.29 -23.76 8.79
CA PRO A 45 11.26 -22.72 8.70
C PRO A 45 11.66 -21.51 7.86
N ARG A 46 12.87 -20.98 8.06
CA ARG A 46 13.37 -19.79 7.36
C ARG A 46 13.61 -20.03 5.86
N LEU A 47 14.04 -21.23 5.47
CA LEU A 47 14.22 -21.57 4.05
C LEU A 47 12.91 -21.45 3.27
N PHE A 48 11.82 -21.85 3.93
CA PHE A 48 10.48 -21.92 3.37
C PHE A 48 9.58 -20.75 3.79
N ALA A 49 10.07 -19.77 4.55
CA ALA A 49 9.29 -18.61 4.96
C ALA A 49 8.86 -17.74 3.77
N SER A 50 9.72 -17.65 2.76
CA SER A 50 9.44 -16.85 1.55
C SER A 50 9.82 -17.61 0.28
N PRO A 51 9.07 -18.64 -0.13
CA PRO A 51 9.31 -19.33 -1.40
C PRO A 51 9.11 -18.38 -2.58
N VAL A 52 9.93 -18.57 -3.61
CA VAL A 52 9.82 -17.87 -4.89
C VAL A 52 9.38 -18.89 -5.93
N LEU A 53 8.17 -18.73 -6.44
CA LEU A 53 7.55 -19.60 -7.44
C LEU A 53 7.82 -18.99 -8.83
N ARG A 54 8.54 -19.71 -9.68
CA ARG A 54 8.99 -19.25 -11.01
C ARG A 54 8.17 -19.79 -12.15
N SER A 55 7.43 -20.87 -11.92
CA SER A 55 6.54 -21.50 -12.89
C SER A 55 5.24 -22.01 -12.25
N GLU A 56 4.22 -22.26 -13.07
CA GLU A 56 3.00 -22.92 -12.62
C GLU A 56 3.30 -24.31 -12.01
N GLU A 57 4.32 -25.00 -12.51
CA GLU A 57 4.82 -26.27 -11.95
C GLU A 57 5.34 -26.10 -10.51
N ASP A 58 6.04 -25.00 -10.19
CA ASP A 58 6.44 -24.70 -8.82
C ASP A 58 5.22 -24.51 -7.91
N CYS A 59 4.17 -23.86 -8.42
CA CYS A 59 2.91 -23.69 -7.71
C CYS A 59 2.23 -25.04 -7.46
N HIS A 60 2.18 -25.94 -8.46
CA HIS A 60 1.68 -27.31 -8.31
C HIS A 60 2.51 -28.16 -7.36
N THR A 61 3.82 -28.00 -7.39
CA THR A 61 4.75 -28.68 -6.49
C THR A 61 4.51 -28.23 -5.06
N LEU A 62 4.47 -26.92 -4.80
CA LEU A 62 4.19 -26.39 -3.47
C LEU A 62 2.79 -26.84 -2.99
N TYR A 63 1.78 -26.75 -3.84
CA TYR A 63 0.43 -27.24 -3.55
C TYR A 63 0.42 -28.72 -3.13
N SER A 64 1.14 -29.57 -3.88
CA SER A 64 1.25 -31.01 -3.59
C SER A 64 1.97 -31.27 -2.27
N ILE A 65 3.01 -30.47 -1.96
CA ILE A 65 3.76 -30.56 -0.70
C ILE A 65 2.86 -30.17 0.48
N VAL A 66 2.20 -29.02 0.43
CA VAL A 66 1.39 -28.54 1.57
C VAL A 66 0.13 -29.37 1.80
N ARG A 67 -0.37 -30.04 0.77
CA ARG A 67 -1.48 -30.99 0.88
C ARG A 67 -1.06 -32.34 1.49
N SER A 68 0.23 -32.68 1.43
CA SER A 68 0.73 -33.93 1.99
C SER A 68 0.78 -33.88 3.53
N PRO A 69 0.19 -34.84 4.25
CA PRO A 69 0.24 -34.88 5.71
C PRO A 69 1.68 -34.89 6.28
N LEU A 70 2.64 -35.45 5.54
CA LEU A 70 4.05 -35.53 5.96
C LEU A 70 4.78 -34.19 5.91
N SER A 71 4.26 -33.24 5.13
CA SER A 71 4.85 -31.93 4.89
C SER A 71 3.93 -30.78 5.31
N ALA A 72 2.82 -31.08 6.00
CA ALA A 72 1.85 -30.10 6.46
C ALA A 72 2.48 -29.03 7.37
N TRP A 73 3.52 -29.39 8.13
CA TRP A 73 4.28 -28.43 8.95
C TRP A 73 4.83 -27.26 8.12
N LEU A 74 5.11 -27.45 6.82
CA LEU A 74 5.62 -26.39 5.95
C LEU A 74 4.63 -25.22 5.83
N ALA A 75 3.34 -25.54 5.75
CA ALA A 75 2.27 -24.57 5.57
C ALA A 75 2.20 -23.54 6.71
N GLU A 76 2.57 -23.95 7.91
CA GLU A 76 2.61 -23.09 9.11
C GLU A 76 3.79 -22.13 9.12
N HIS A 77 4.77 -22.30 8.22
CA HIS A 77 5.99 -21.49 8.19
C HIS A 77 6.09 -20.61 6.96
N VAL A 78 5.31 -20.85 5.90
CA VAL A 78 5.28 -20.00 4.71
C VAL A 78 4.55 -18.71 5.05
N THR A 79 5.31 -17.64 5.29
CA THR A 79 4.77 -16.31 5.60
C THR A 79 4.54 -15.48 4.35
N THR A 80 5.41 -15.60 3.35
CA THR A 80 5.38 -14.76 2.13
C THR A 80 5.38 -15.62 0.88
N LEU A 81 4.35 -15.52 0.05
CA LEU A 81 4.37 -16.14 -1.28
C LEU A 81 4.88 -15.15 -2.31
N ARG A 82 6.01 -15.47 -2.94
CA ARG A 82 6.56 -14.66 -4.03
C ARG A 82 6.35 -15.34 -5.38
N PHE A 83 5.77 -14.64 -6.34
CA PHE A 83 5.54 -15.13 -7.70
C PHE A 83 6.43 -14.38 -8.68
N HIS A 84 7.18 -15.09 -9.51
CA HIS A 84 7.88 -14.47 -10.63
C HIS A 84 6.90 -14.03 -11.72
N SER A 85 7.31 -13.08 -12.57
CA SER A 85 6.49 -12.50 -13.65
C SER A 85 5.83 -13.54 -14.57
N THR A 86 6.55 -14.62 -14.86
CA THR A 86 6.13 -15.76 -15.69
C THR A 86 5.13 -16.70 -15.03
N CYS A 87 4.95 -16.57 -13.71
CA CYS A 87 4.33 -17.58 -12.87
C CYS A 87 3.03 -17.11 -12.24
N PHE A 88 2.66 -15.83 -12.31
CA PHE A 88 1.44 -15.36 -11.64
C PHE A 88 0.23 -16.03 -12.29
N PRO A 89 -0.28 -17.13 -11.71
CA PRO A 89 -1.13 -18.01 -12.47
C PRO A 89 -2.50 -17.37 -12.59
N ASN A 90 -3.24 -17.75 -13.62
CA ASN A 90 -4.59 -17.23 -13.75
C ASN A 90 -5.41 -17.59 -12.48
N PRO A 91 -6.22 -16.64 -11.97
CA PRO A 91 -7.33 -16.96 -11.07
C PRO A 91 -8.03 -18.24 -11.56
N PRO A 92 -8.09 -19.35 -10.79
CA PRO A 92 -8.13 -19.43 -9.32
C PRO A 92 -6.94 -20.13 -8.61
N PHE A 93 -5.85 -20.47 -9.31
CA PHE A 93 -4.89 -21.45 -8.74
C PHE A 93 -4.06 -20.93 -7.56
N TRP A 94 -3.41 -19.76 -7.68
CA TRP A 94 -2.64 -19.21 -6.55
C TRP A 94 -3.50 -18.90 -5.33
N MET A 95 -4.77 -18.54 -5.53
CA MET A 95 -5.71 -18.35 -4.42
C MET A 95 -6.00 -19.66 -3.70
N THR A 96 -6.13 -20.75 -4.45
CA THR A 96 -6.31 -22.08 -3.88
C THR A 96 -5.10 -22.46 -3.06
N LEU A 97 -3.89 -22.14 -3.53
CA LEU A 97 -2.66 -22.36 -2.79
C LEU A 97 -2.62 -21.56 -1.47
N VAL A 98 -2.98 -20.28 -1.49
CA VAL A 98 -3.00 -19.42 -0.28
C VAL A 98 -3.92 -19.99 0.81
N ARG A 99 -5.04 -20.66 0.45
CA ARG A 99 -5.92 -21.32 1.43
C ARG A 99 -5.23 -22.37 2.29
N PHE A 100 -4.21 -23.03 1.74
CA PHE A 100 -3.47 -24.07 2.45
C PHE A 100 -2.32 -23.50 3.27
N LEU A 101 -2.14 -22.18 3.33
CA LEU A 101 -1.02 -21.52 3.98
C LEU A 101 -1.53 -20.60 5.09
N PRO A 102 -1.86 -21.13 6.28
CA PRO A 102 -2.47 -20.34 7.35
C PRO A 102 -1.56 -19.23 7.88
N ALA A 103 -0.23 -19.39 7.80
CA ALA A 103 0.73 -18.36 8.22
C ALA A 103 1.04 -17.33 7.11
N CYS A 104 0.52 -17.52 5.90
CA CYS A 104 0.81 -16.62 4.79
C CYS A 104 0.04 -15.33 4.95
N TRP A 105 0.78 -14.24 5.17
CA TRP A 105 0.25 -12.89 5.31
C TRP A 105 0.69 -11.93 4.19
N THR A 106 1.63 -12.33 3.34
CA THR A 106 2.17 -11.48 2.27
C THR A 106 2.13 -12.18 0.92
N ILE A 107 1.57 -11.52 -0.08
CA ILE A 107 1.65 -11.92 -1.48
C ILE A 107 2.48 -10.90 -2.24
N ASP A 108 3.47 -11.36 -2.98
CA ASP A 108 4.44 -10.50 -3.66
C ASP A 108 4.68 -10.99 -5.09
N LYS A 109 4.24 -10.23 -6.08
CA LYS A 109 4.59 -10.51 -7.48
C LYS A 109 5.89 -9.79 -7.82
N LEU A 110 6.93 -10.58 -8.01
CA LEU A 110 8.29 -10.14 -8.31
C LEU A 110 8.55 -9.94 -9.80
N ASN A 111 9.53 -9.06 -10.03
CA ASN A 111 10.27 -8.82 -11.26
C ASN A 111 9.49 -8.15 -12.41
N HIS A 112 10.17 -7.20 -13.06
CA HIS A 112 9.71 -6.48 -14.24
C HIS A 112 10.62 -6.90 -15.39
N ASP A 113 10.17 -7.87 -16.19
CA ASP A 113 10.70 -8.01 -17.54
C ASP A 113 9.82 -7.16 -18.45
N PRO A 114 10.31 -6.04 -19.02
CA PRO A 114 9.53 -5.18 -19.90
C PRO A 114 8.96 -5.92 -21.13
N LEU A 115 9.59 -7.03 -21.50
CA LEU A 115 9.20 -7.83 -22.66
C LEU A 115 8.01 -8.76 -22.35
N ILE A 116 7.69 -8.98 -21.08
CA ILE A 116 6.57 -9.85 -20.67
C ILE A 116 5.32 -9.00 -20.51
N PRO A 117 4.21 -9.31 -21.22
CA PRO A 117 2.97 -8.56 -21.09
C PRO A 117 2.46 -8.57 -19.64
N PRO A 118 1.78 -7.50 -19.19
CA PRO A 118 1.28 -7.42 -17.84
C PRO A 118 0.31 -8.57 -17.54
N GLY A 119 0.45 -9.15 -16.34
CA GLY A 119 -0.43 -10.22 -15.89
C GLY A 119 -1.83 -9.66 -15.66
N ARG A 120 -2.84 -10.21 -16.32
CA ARG A 120 -4.21 -9.73 -16.20
C ARG A 120 -4.89 -10.33 -14.96
N ILE A 121 -5.31 -9.48 -14.02
CA ILE A 121 -6.02 -9.91 -12.81
C ILE A 121 -7.52 -9.70 -13.01
N SER A 122 -8.28 -10.80 -13.09
CA SER A 122 -9.74 -10.78 -13.13
C SER A 122 -10.33 -11.28 -11.82
N ARG A 123 -11.57 -10.85 -11.53
CA ARG A 123 -12.29 -11.29 -10.34
C ARG A 123 -12.84 -12.70 -10.53
N THR A 124 -12.63 -13.56 -9.54
CA THR A 124 -13.36 -14.83 -9.38
C THR A 124 -14.08 -14.84 -8.04
N ALA A 125 -15.37 -15.20 -7.99
CA ALA A 125 -16.17 -15.17 -6.76
C ALA A 125 -15.61 -16.01 -5.58
N ALA A 126 -14.66 -16.92 -5.85
CA ALA A 126 -13.96 -17.75 -4.88
C ALA A 126 -12.98 -17.00 -3.93
N LEU A 127 -12.81 -15.69 -4.09
CA LEU A 127 -11.79 -14.86 -3.41
C LEU A 127 -11.98 -14.73 -1.89
N LYS A 128 -13.21 -14.56 -1.39
CA LYS A 128 -13.46 -14.00 -0.05
C LYS A 128 -12.96 -14.79 1.16
N SER A 129 -13.01 -16.12 1.12
CA SER A 129 -12.63 -16.94 2.28
C SER A 129 -11.14 -17.29 2.29
N SER A 130 -10.47 -17.15 1.15
CA SER A 130 -9.10 -17.63 0.93
C SER A 130 -8.04 -16.65 1.40
N LEU A 131 -8.38 -15.37 1.48
CA LEU A 131 -7.43 -14.27 1.67
C LEU A 131 -7.51 -13.66 3.07
N LYS A 132 -8.14 -14.35 4.03
CA LYS A 132 -8.38 -13.81 5.36
C LYS A 132 -7.10 -13.44 6.11
N ASN A 133 -5.99 -14.14 5.89
CA ASN A 133 -4.77 -13.89 6.66
C ASN A 133 -3.82 -12.92 5.97
N ILE A 134 -4.17 -12.42 4.77
CA ILE A 134 -3.30 -11.54 4.00
C ILE A 134 -3.38 -10.12 4.54
N THR A 135 -2.25 -9.60 5.00
CA THR A 135 -2.08 -8.23 5.47
C THR A 135 -1.26 -7.38 4.52
N CYS A 136 -0.44 -7.98 3.64
CA CYS A 136 0.37 -7.24 2.67
C CYS A 136 0.21 -7.77 1.25
N LEU A 137 -0.12 -6.88 0.31
CA LEU A 137 -0.25 -7.20 -1.11
C LEU A 137 0.70 -6.33 -1.94
N LYS A 138 1.67 -6.98 -2.59
CA LYS A 138 2.61 -6.33 -3.50
C LYS A 138 2.40 -6.82 -4.92
N LEU A 139 2.00 -5.93 -5.81
CA LEU A 139 1.75 -6.23 -7.22
C LEU A 139 2.66 -5.39 -8.11
N LEU A 140 3.46 -6.08 -8.92
CA LEU A 140 4.31 -5.47 -9.94
C LEU A 140 3.84 -5.87 -11.33
N HIS A 141 3.67 -4.90 -12.22
CA HIS A 141 3.37 -5.10 -13.65
C HIS A 141 2.10 -5.95 -13.87
N CYS A 142 0.98 -5.47 -13.33
CA CYS A 142 -0.33 -6.13 -13.40
C CYS A 142 -1.34 -5.24 -14.12
N ASP A 143 -2.21 -5.83 -14.92
CA ASP A 143 -3.33 -5.12 -15.55
C ASP A 143 -4.67 -5.58 -14.97
N PHE A 144 -5.51 -4.62 -14.62
CA PHE A 144 -6.89 -4.87 -14.21
C PHE A 144 -7.84 -4.43 -15.33
N PRO A 145 -8.87 -5.23 -15.67
CA PRO A 145 -9.80 -4.85 -16.72
C PRO A 145 -10.55 -3.53 -16.45
N SER A 146 -10.62 -3.11 -15.18
CA SER A 146 -11.27 -1.87 -14.76
C SER A 146 -10.87 -1.53 -13.31
N PHE A 147 -10.94 -0.25 -12.94
CA PHE A 147 -10.66 0.22 -11.56
C PHE A 147 -11.59 -0.43 -10.53
N ARG A 148 -12.85 -0.70 -10.91
CA ARG A 148 -13.83 -1.38 -10.05
C ARG A 148 -13.39 -2.79 -9.67
N ILE A 149 -12.70 -3.50 -10.58
CA ILE A 149 -12.21 -4.85 -10.30
C ILE A 149 -11.05 -4.78 -9.30
N LEU A 150 -10.16 -3.80 -9.45
CA LEU A 150 -9.08 -3.56 -8.49
C LEU A 150 -9.64 -3.35 -7.08
N LEU A 151 -10.57 -2.41 -6.91
CA LEU A 151 -11.20 -2.13 -5.61
C LEU A 151 -11.91 -3.36 -5.02
N ARG A 152 -12.56 -4.17 -5.86
CA ARG A 152 -13.21 -5.41 -5.41
C ARG A 152 -12.20 -6.46 -4.95
N VAL A 153 -11.06 -6.60 -5.63
CA VAL A 153 -10.00 -7.53 -5.21
C VAL A 153 -9.42 -7.08 -3.87
N LEU A 154 -9.15 -5.78 -3.72
CA LEU A 154 -8.67 -5.22 -2.46
C LEU A 154 -9.70 -5.41 -1.32
N GLY A 155 -10.96 -5.06 -1.56
CA GLY A 155 -12.02 -5.20 -0.56
C GLY A 155 -12.43 -6.66 -0.25
N ASP A 156 -11.98 -7.64 -1.05
CA ASP A 156 -12.14 -9.07 -0.76
C ASP A 156 -11.04 -9.56 0.24
N ILE A 157 -10.00 -8.76 0.52
CA ILE A 157 -8.94 -9.04 1.51
C ILE A 157 -9.23 -8.27 2.81
N ILE A 158 -9.90 -8.93 3.75
CA ILE A 158 -10.48 -8.26 4.93
C ILE A 158 -9.43 -7.60 5.82
N HIS A 159 -8.27 -8.24 6.02
CA HIS A 159 -7.24 -7.78 6.95
C HIS A 159 -6.07 -7.10 6.24
N LEU A 160 -6.31 -6.53 5.05
CA LEU A 160 -5.26 -5.87 4.29
C LEU A 160 -4.78 -4.62 5.02
N GLU A 161 -3.49 -4.55 5.33
CA GLU A 161 -2.83 -3.45 6.02
C GLU A 161 -1.95 -2.63 5.06
N SER A 162 -1.19 -3.30 4.20
CA SER A 162 -0.20 -2.68 3.33
C SER A 162 -0.39 -3.06 1.87
N ILE A 163 -0.35 -2.06 0.98
CA ILE A 163 -0.45 -2.20 -0.47
C ILE A 163 0.80 -1.61 -1.12
N ASP A 164 1.48 -2.36 -1.99
CA ASP A 164 2.62 -1.86 -2.79
C ASP A 164 2.37 -2.19 -4.26
N PHE A 165 1.98 -1.18 -5.03
CA PHE A 165 1.70 -1.30 -6.46
C PHE A 165 2.81 -0.65 -7.28
N LYS A 166 3.31 -1.37 -8.26
CA LYS A 166 4.33 -0.89 -9.19
C LYS A 166 3.94 -1.25 -10.60
N HIS A 167 3.84 -0.29 -11.50
CA HIS A 167 3.39 -0.50 -12.87
C HIS A 167 2.04 -1.26 -12.95
N VAL A 168 1.11 -0.92 -12.04
CA VAL A 168 -0.23 -1.52 -12.05
C VAL A 168 -1.14 -0.65 -12.90
N THR A 169 -1.69 -1.22 -13.96
CA THR A 169 -2.57 -0.53 -14.90
C THR A 169 -4.01 -0.97 -14.74
N TRP A 170 -4.93 -0.10 -15.09
CA TRP A 170 -6.33 -0.45 -15.31
C TRP A 170 -6.91 0.39 -16.42
N LYS A 171 -7.97 -0.12 -17.07
CA LYS A 171 -8.74 0.72 -17.99
C LYS A 171 -9.40 1.84 -17.20
N ALA A 172 -9.22 3.08 -17.68
CA ALA A 172 -9.81 4.27 -17.09
C ALA A 172 -11.35 4.13 -17.09
N ASP A 173 -11.89 3.87 -15.91
CA ASP A 173 -13.31 4.10 -15.61
C ASP A 173 -13.39 5.51 -15.00
N PRO A 174 -14.44 6.30 -15.27
CA PRO A 174 -14.63 7.57 -14.59
C PRO A 174 -14.71 7.32 -13.08
N LEU A 175 -13.71 7.80 -12.34
CA LEU A 175 -13.50 7.48 -10.93
C LEU A 175 -14.67 7.92 -10.05
N LEU A 176 -15.39 8.98 -10.44
CA LEU A 176 -16.46 9.62 -9.67
C LEU A 176 -17.88 9.09 -9.95
N ILE A 177 -18.05 7.90 -10.54
CA ILE A 177 -19.38 7.31 -10.69
C ILE A 177 -19.84 6.77 -9.31
N ILE A 178 -21.09 7.03 -8.94
CA ILE A 178 -21.75 6.56 -7.70
C ILE A 178 -21.49 5.06 -7.43
N ASP A 179 -21.43 4.24 -8.49
CA ASP A 179 -21.08 2.83 -8.41
C ASP A 179 -19.68 2.56 -7.83
N THR A 180 -18.69 3.39 -8.14
CA THR A 180 -17.32 3.25 -7.62
C THR A 180 -17.31 3.51 -6.11
N VAL A 181 -18.00 4.58 -5.67
CA VAL A 181 -18.25 4.87 -4.25
C VAL A 181 -18.87 3.65 -3.56
N ASN A 182 -19.93 3.08 -4.15
CA ASN A 182 -20.64 1.94 -3.59
C ASN A 182 -19.78 0.68 -3.49
N ASN A 183 -18.83 0.45 -4.39
CA ASN A 183 -17.94 -0.72 -4.28
C ASN A 183 -16.89 -0.53 -3.18
N VAL A 184 -16.41 0.70 -2.96
CA VAL A 184 -15.45 1.02 -1.88
C VAL A 184 -16.10 0.95 -0.52
N THR A 185 -17.30 1.53 -0.38
CA THR A 185 -18.04 1.55 0.89
C THR A 185 -18.50 0.16 1.35
N ASN A 186 -18.62 -0.79 0.41
CA ASN A 186 -18.94 -2.19 0.69
C ASN A 186 -17.70 -3.11 0.87
N GLY A 187 -16.49 -2.62 0.63
CA GLY A 187 -15.25 -3.38 0.82
C GLY A 187 -14.75 -3.29 2.26
N ALA A 188 -13.97 -4.27 2.71
CA ALA A 188 -13.30 -4.22 4.00
C ALA A 188 -11.93 -3.56 3.83
N PHE A 189 -11.82 -2.27 4.17
CA PHE A 189 -10.58 -1.49 4.09
C PHE A 189 -10.13 -0.98 5.46
N SER A 190 -10.76 -1.46 6.54
CA SER A 190 -10.58 -0.97 7.91
C SER A 190 -9.16 -1.08 8.46
N HIS A 191 -8.34 -1.95 7.89
CA HIS A 191 -6.99 -2.21 8.36
C HIS A 191 -5.91 -1.54 7.51
N VAL A 192 -6.25 -0.96 6.35
CA VAL A 192 -5.24 -0.42 5.43
C VAL A 192 -4.62 0.82 6.05
N ASN A 193 -3.31 0.74 6.33
CA ASN A 193 -2.54 1.81 6.95
C ASN A 193 -1.39 2.30 6.07
N SER A 194 -1.03 1.59 5.00
CA SER A 194 0.08 1.98 4.13
C SER A 194 -0.19 1.61 2.68
N ILE A 195 -0.01 2.57 1.78
CA ILE A 195 -0.19 2.41 0.34
C ILE A 195 1.00 3.04 -0.36
N GLN A 196 1.72 2.24 -1.12
CA GLN A 196 2.76 2.70 -2.02
C GLN A 196 2.33 2.42 -3.45
N MET A 197 2.43 3.42 -4.33
CA MET A 197 2.18 3.26 -5.75
C MET A 197 3.33 3.86 -6.55
N ARG A 198 3.68 3.18 -7.65
CA ARG A 198 4.69 3.64 -8.59
C ARG A 198 4.23 3.33 -10.00
N SER A 199 4.24 4.34 -10.86
CA SER A 199 3.93 4.28 -12.29
C SER A 199 2.61 3.54 -12.58
N CYS A 200 1.58 3.77 -11.76
CA CYS A 200 0.25 3.18 -11.97
C CYS A 200 -0.64 4.11 -12.81
N THR A 201 -1.78 3.62 -13.33
CA THR A 201 -2.69 4.41 -14.18
C THR A 201 -3.17 5.71 -13.52
N ASP A 202 -3.37 5.71 -12.20
CA ASP A 202 -3.59 6.93 -11.41
C ASP A 202 -3.05 6.68 -10.00
N ASN A 203 -1.94 7.35 -9.67
CA ASN A 203 -1.24 7.21 -8.39
C ASN A 203 -1.96 7.94 -7.23
N VAL A 204 -3.02 8.70 -7.50
CA VAL A 204 -3.81 9.45 -6.51
C VAL A 204 -5.19 8.81 -6.29
N ALA A 205 -5.73 8.07 -7.26
CA ALA A 205 -7.03 7.42 -7.15
C ALA A 205 -7.14 6.41 -6.00
N VAL A 206 -6.31 5.37 -5.98
CA VAL A 206 -6.41 4.30 -4.95
C VAL A 206 -6.27 4.87 -3.54
N PRO A 207 -5.28 5.75 -3.25
CA PRO A 207 -5.12 6.29 -1.91
C PRO A 207 -6.26 7.21 -1.49
N ALA A 208 -6.79 8.05 -2.40
CA ALA A 208 -7.94 8.88 -2.11
C ALA A 208 -9.20 8.06 -1.77
N TRP A 209 -9.40 6.93 -2.46
CA TRP A 209 -10.52 6.02 -2.17
C TRP A 209 -10.35 5.24 -0.87
N ILE A 210 -9.14 4.79 -0.55
CA ILE A 210 -8.89 4.10 0.71
C ILE A 210 -9.00 5.07 1.89
N PHE A 211 -8.51 6.30 1.75
CA PHE A 211 -8.80 7.38 2.69
C PHE A 211 -10.30 7.56 2.93
N ALA A 212 -11.10 7.53 1.86
CA ALA A 212 -12.55 7.62 1.98
C ALA A 212 -13.17 6.43 2.72
N ALA A 213 -12.63 5.22 2.54
CA ALA A 213 -13.08 4.05 3.26
C ALA A 213 -12.72 4.11 4.75
N ILE A 214 -11.50 4.54 5.09
CA ILE A 214 -11.03 4.67 6.48
C ILE A 214 -11.82 5.76 7.20
N SER A 215 -11.98 6.93 6.58
CA SER A 215 -12.73 8.06 7.16
C SER A 215 -14.22 7.78 7.42
N THR A 216 -14.72 6.63 6.99
CA THR A 216 -16.11 6.24 7.22
C THR A 216 -16.25 5.02 8.14
N HIS A 217 -15.13 4.39 8.55
CA HIS A 217 -15.03 3.20 9.42
C HIS A 217 -16.16 2.17 9.25
N HIS A 218 -16.68 2.05 8.02
CA HIS A 218 -17.81 1.20 7.67
C HIS A 218 -19.11 1.39 8.51
N SER A 219 -19.51 2.62 8.84
CA SER A 219 -20.91 2.91 9.25
C SER A 219 -21.95 2.58 8.16
N PHE A 220 -21.47 2.15 6.99
CA PHE A 220 -22.23 1.61 5.87
C PHE A 220 -22.64 0.18 6.17
N SER A 221 -23.62 0.03 7.06
CA SER A 221 -24.38 -1.20 7.19
C SER A 221 -24.87 -1.63 5.80
N ARG A 222 -24.49 -2.84 5.40
CA ARG A 222 -24.75 -3.52 4.11
C ARG A 222 -26.23 -3.60 3.69
N ARG A 223 -27.15 -3.02 4.47
CA ARG A 223 -28.61 -3.13 4.34
C ARG A 223 -29.37 -1.80 4.37
N GLN A 224 -28.72 -0.65 4.56
CA GLN A 224 -29.39 0.64 4.39
C GLN A 224 -29.14 1.20 2.99
N ALA A 225 -30.12 1.92 2.44
CA ALA A 225 -30.03 2.57 1.13
C ALA A 225 -28.70 3.33 1.04
N ALA A 226 -27.93 3.02 -0.01
CA ALA A 226 -26.51 3.38 -0.16
C ALA A 226 -26.18 4.72 0.50
N PRO A 227 -25.51 4.70 1.67
CA PRO A 227 -25.00 5.94 2.20
C PRO A 227 -23.98 6.44 1.16
N ILE A 228 -23.91 7.75 1.01
CA ILE A 228 -22.97 8.41 0.12
C ILE A 228 -21.77 8.74 1.00
N ALA A 229 -20.53 8.53 0.51
CA ALA A 229 -19.35 9.00 1.24
C ALA A 229 -19.58 10.46 1.70
N PRO A 230 -19.20 10.85 2.93
CA PRO A 230 -19.46 12.19 3.42
C PRO A 230 -19.04 13.25 2.41
N GLY A 231 -19.85 14.32 2.29
CA GLY A 231 -19.59 15.39 1.32
C GLY A 231 -18.17 15.95 1.44
N GLU A 232 -17.64 16.02 2.67
CA GLU A 232 -16.27 16.40 2.98
C GLU A 232 -15.24 15.48 2.31
N THR A 233 -15.38 14.17 2.51
CA THR A 233 -14.52 13.13 1.93
C THR A 233 -14.54 13.16 0.40
N LEU A 234 -15.72 13.28 -0.21
CA LEU A 234 -15.83 13.39 -1.68
C LEU A 234 -15.18 14.66 -2.22
N SER A 235 -15.29 15.76 -1.48
CA SER A 235 -14.68 17.04 -1.87
C SER A 235 -13.16 16.98 -1.76
N LEU A 236 -12.63 16.30 -0.74
CA LEU A 236 -11.19 16.03 -0.65
C LEU A 236 -10.70 15.09 -1.76
N ILE A 237 -11.41 14.01 -2.09
CA ILE A 237 -11.05 13.15 -3.22
C ILE A 237 -10.97 13.96 -4.51
N LYS A 238 -12.00 14.77 -4.79
CA LYS A 238 -12.02 15.66 -5.96
C LYS A 238 -10.86 16.64 -5.94
N PHE A 239 -10.55 17.20 -4.77
CA PHE A 239 -9.40 18.07 -4.59
C PHE A 239 -8.10 17.32 -4.91
N MET A 240 -7.85 16.16 -4.31
CA MET A 240 -6.66 15.35 -4.59
C MET A 240 -6.58 15.00 -6.09
N GLN A 241 -7.67 14.60 -6.72
CA GLN A 241 -7.67 14.26 -8.15
C GLN A 241 -7.43 15.46 -9.06
N ASN A 242 -8.07 16.60 -8.80
CA ASN A 242 -7.99 17.75 -9.69
C ASN A 242 -6.76 18.63 -9.41
N PHE A 243 -6.32 18.68 -8.16
CA PHE A 243 -5.19 19.50 -7.71
C PHE A 243 -3.88 18.72 -7.76
N LEU A 244 -3.90 17.43 -7.41
CA LEU A 244 -2.70 16.59 -7.39
C LEU A 244 -2.68 15.58 -8.54
N GLY A 245 -3.81 15.08 -9.03
CA GLY A 245 -3.85 14.11 -10.13
C GLY A 245 -3.34 14.71 -11.43
N ASP A 246 -2.08 14.39 -11.74
CA ASP A 246 -1.40 14.75 -12.97
C ASP A 246 -0.64 13.53 -13.46
N ASP A 247 -0.55 13.38 -14.78
CA ASP A 247 0.22 12.33 -15.45
C ASP A 247 1.70 12.37 -15.06
N MET A 248 2.17 13.51 -14.52
CA MET A 248 3.53 13.66 -14.01
C MET A 248 3.80 12.96 -12.66
N ILE A 249 2.77 12.57 -11.90
CA ILE A 249 2.99 11.84 -10.63
C ILE A 249 3.38 10.41 -10.95
N GLU A 250 4.66 10.10 -10.75
CA GLU A 250 5.19 8.76 -10.93
C GLU A 250 5.08 7.91 -9.67
N ASN A 251 5.23 8.48 -8.48
CA ASN A 251 5.14 7.71 -7.24
C ASN A 251 4.25 8.40 -6.24
N SER A 252 3.49 7.59 -5.51
CA SER A 252 2.78 8.02 -4.34
C SER A 252 3.04 7.09 -3.16
N THR A 253 3.05 7.63 -1.96
CA THR A 253 3.16 6.87 -0.72
C THR A 253 2.24 7.52 0.29
N PHE A 254 1.35 6.74 0.89
CA PHE A 254 0.34 7.22 1.79
C PHE A 254 0.30 6.33 3.01
N ASP A 255 0.46 6.92 4.19
CA ASP A 255 0.38 6.21 5.46
C ASP A 255 -0.73 6.83 6.31
N ALA A 256 -1.59 5.99 6.86
CA ALA A 256 -2.56 6.36 7.88
C ALA A 256 -2.00 5.98 9.25
N LYS A 257 -2.03 6.93 10.18
CA LYS A 257 -1.60 6.73 11.56
C LYS A 257 -2.73 7.13 12.51
N ASP A 258 -3.02 6.23 13.44
CA ASP A 258 -3.79 6.57 14.62
C ASP A 258 -2.92 7.48 15.46
N THR A 259 -3.41 8.70 15.67
CA THR A 259 -2.75 9.66 16.55
C THR A 259 -3.45 9.55 17.88
N ASP A 260 -2.76 8.97 18.88
CA ASP A 260 -3.26 8.90 20.26
C ASP A 260 -3.52 10.33 20.77
N ALA A 261 -4.77 10.75 20.67
CA ALA A 261 -5.22 12.03 21.18
C ALA A 261 -5.48 11.84 22.68
N GLY A 262 -4.41 11.90 23.48
CA GLY A 262 -4.45 11.64 24.92
C GLY A 262 -5.69 12.21 25.62
N ASP A 263 -6.35 11.38 26.45
CA ASP A 263 -7.56 11.65 27.27
C ASP A 263 -8.73 12.41 26.61
N SER A 264 -8.71 12.61 25.29
CA SER A 264 -9.75 13.33 24.58
C SER A 264 -10.80 12.37 24.00
N PHE A 265 -12.08 12.75 24.06
CA PHE A 265 -13.21 11.99 23.47
C PHE A 265 -13.22 12.00 21.93
N ILE A 266 -12.09 12.30 21.29
CA ILE A 266 -11.95 12.52 19.86
C ILE A 266 -10.86 11.60 19.34
N ASP A 267 -11.22 10.60 18.55
CA ASP A 267 -10.23 9.82 17.82
C ASP A 267 -9.70 10.66 16.66
N VAL A 268 -8.38 10.86 16.60
CA VAL A 268 -7.73 11.66 15.56
C VAL A 268 -6.93 10.75 14.64
N TYR A 269 -7.25 10.81 13.35
CA TYR A 269 -6.59 10.04 12.31
C TYR A 269 -5.77 10.96 11.42
N THR A 270 -4.52 10.57 11.19
CA THR A 270 -3.60 11.34 10.38
C THR A 270 -3.27 10.59 9.10
N PHE A 271 -3.58 11.19 7.96
CA PHE A 271 -3.23 10.67 6.64
C PHE A 271 -2.08 11.48 6.06
N VAL A 272 -0.93 10.84 5.85
CA VAL A 272 0.26 11.47 5.30
C VAL A 272 0.51 10.92 3.91
N GLY A 273 0.36 11.76 2.91
CA GLY A 273 0.68 11.49 1.52
C GLY A 273 2.00 12.12 1.10
N TYR A 274 2.73 11.41 0.27
CA TYR A 274 3.90 11.86 -0.44
C TYR A 274 3.72 11.53 -1.91
N LEU A 275 3.84 12.54 -2.75
CA LEU A 275 3.72 12.45 -4.19
C LEU A 275 5.04 12.89 -4.79
N SER A 276 5.56 12.12 -5.74
CA SER A 276 6.74 12.51 -6.49
C SER A 276 6.55 12.25 -7.97
N GLY A 277 7.07 13.17 -8.77
CA GLY A 277 6.97 13.15 -10.21
C GLY A 277 8.26 13.58 -10.86
N SER A 278 8.35 13.32 -12.16
CA SER A 278 9.45 13.82 -12.97
C SER A 278 8.92 14.34 -14.31
N LYS A 279 9.50 15.44 -14.77
CA LYS A 279 9.20 16.03 -16.08
C LYS A 279 10.50 16.21 -16.83
N ALA A 280 10.58 15.65 -18.03
CA ALA A 280 11.67 15.97 -18.95
C ALA A 280 11.51 17.43 -19.40
N VAL A 281 12.60 18.20 -19.34
CA VAL A 281 12.62 19.55 -19.90
C VAL A 281 12.77 19.42 -21.42
N GLU A 282 11.82 19.96 -22.18
CA GLU A 282 11.83 19.85 -23.64
C GLU A 282 13.13 20.46 -24.20
N GLY A 283 13.87 19.66 -24.99
CA GLY A 283 15.17 20.07 -25.56
C GLY A 283 16.36 20.01 -24.59
N SER A 284 16.23 19.36 -23.43
CA SER A 284 17.32 19.18 -22.46
C SER A 284 17.32 17.76 -21.87
N ASP A 285 18.51 17.24 -21.56
CA ASP A 285 18.67 16.00 -20.78
C ASP A 285 18.35 16.19 -19.28
N THR A 286 17.94 17.40 -18.88
CA THR A 286 17.58 17.69 -17.49
C THR A 286 16.18 17.18 -17.17
N VAL A 287 16.08 16.46 -16.05
CA VAL A 287 14.82 15.98 -15.49
C VAL A 287 14.49 16.82 -14.27
N THR A 288 13.41 17.56 -14.37
CA THR A 288 12.81 18.28 -13.26
C THR A 288 12.10 17.29 -12.35
N ARG A 289 12.43 17.29 -11.06
CA ARG A 289 11.75 16.45 -10.08
C ARG A 289 10.83 17.29 -9.23
N MET A 290 9.64 16.75 -8.99
CA MET A 290 8.60 17.39 -8.19
C MET A 290 8.29 16.50 -7.01
N ARG A 291 8.10 17.10 -5.83
CA ARG A 291 7.72 16.40 -4.61
C ARG A 291 6.70 17.23 -3.84
N VAL A 292 5.57 16.62 -3.50
CA VAL A 292 4.54 17.22 -2.66
C VAL A 292 4.24 16.29 -1.50
N ARG A 293 4.14 16.88 -0.32
CA ARG A 293 3.61 16.22 0.86
C ARG A 293 2.22 16.78 1.15
N LEU A 294 1.27 15.87 1.32
CA LEU A 294 -0.09 16.16 1.74
C LEU A 294 -0.26 15.57 3.14
N TRP A 295 -0.84 16.32 4.05
CA TRP A 295 -1.17 15.87 5.39
C TRP A 295 -2.62 16.24 5.65
N VAL A 296 -3.41 15.27 6.07
CA VAL A 296 -4.84 15.46 6.33
C VAL A 296 -5.17 14.84 7.68
N GLN A 297 -5.72 15.65 8.57
CA GLN A 297 -6.18 15.22 9.88
C GLN A 297 -7.70 15.13 9.89
N LEU A 298 -8.19 13.94 10.22
CA LEU A 298 -9.60 13.72 10.50
C LEU A 298 -9.81 13.61 12.00
N ALA A 299 -10.92 14.16 12.46
CA ALA A 299 -11.37 13.92 13.82
C ALA A 299 -12.73 13.24 13.79
N ARG A 300 -12.83 12.16 14.55
CA ARG A 300 -14.07 11.46 14.84
C ARG A 300 -14.65 12.04 16.12
N SER A 301 -15.91 12.43 16.05
CA SER A 301 -16.66 12.93 17.20
C SER A 301 -17.82 11.98 17.49
N THR A 302 -17.90 11.53 18.73
CA THR A 302 -19.04 10.77 19.24
C THR A 302 -20.01 11.74 19.90
N SER A 303 -21.28 11.70 19.52
CA SER A 303 -22.30 12.45 20.24
C SER A 303 -22.39 11.92 21.69
N PRO A 304 -22.63 12.77 22.71
CA PRO A 304 -22.81 12.33 24.11
C PRO A 304 -23.89 11.27 24.31
N GLY A 305 -24.81 11.11 23.34
CA GLY A 305 -25.85 10.09 23.33
C GLY A 305 -25.45 8.75 22.70
N GLY A 306 -24.24 8.59 22.16
CA GLY A 306 -23.70 7.34 21.62
C GLY A 306 -24.25 6.88 20.26
N ASP A 307 -25.35 7.47 19.77
CA ASP A 307 -26.04 6.97 18.58
C ASP A 307 -25.55 7.57 17.25
N ASP A 308 -24.88 8.73 17.27
CA ASP A 308 -24.36 9.40 16.06
C ASP A 308 -22.85 9.66 16.15
N GLU A 309 -22.11 8.99 15.27
CA GLU A 309 -20.70 9.27 15.00
C GLU A 309 -20.59 10.21 13.80
N SER A 310 -19.89 11.33 13.97
CA SER A 310 -19.60 12.24 12.86
C SER A 310 -18.11 12.41 12.65
N TRP A 311 -17.69 12.30 11.40
CA TRP A 311 -16.33 12.52 10.94
C TRP A 311 -16.21 13.90 10.32
N SER A 312 -15.11 14.57 10.59
CA SER A 312 -14.83 15.85 9.95
C SER A 312 -13.34 16.09 9.75
N ILE A 313 -13.01 16.70 8.62
CA ILE A 313 -11.64 17.08 8.29
C ILE A 313 -11.30 18.36 9.06
N HIS A 314 -10.31 18.29 9.93
CA HIS A 314 -9.92 19.39 10.81
C HIS A 314 -8.74 20.17 10.26
N HIS A 315 -7.77 19.49 9.66
CA HIS A 315 -6.57 20.16 9.17
C HIS A 315 -6.13 19.54 7.87
N ILE A 316 -5.71 20.42 6.95
CA ILE A 316 -5.07 20.04 5.71
C ILE A 316 -3.80 20.85 5.63
N PHE A 317 -2.69 20.16 5.44
CA PHE A 317 -1.39 20.76 5.26
C PHE A 317 -0.76 20.26 3.97
N ILE A 318 -0.31 21.19 3.13
CA ILE A 318 0.29 20.90 1.84
C ILE A 318 1.63 21.61 1.78
N THR A 319 2.67 20.87 1.41
CA THR A 319 4.00 21.45 1.21
C THR A 319 4.71 20.81 0.04
N ASP A 320 5.42 21.61 -0.75
CA ASP A 320 6.48 21.10 -1.62
C ASP A 320 7.69 20.73 -0.75
N SER A 321 8.39 19.65 -1.10
CA SER A 321 9.58 19.28 -0.34
C SER A 321 10.83 19.82 -1.04
N GLN A 322 11.59 20.69 -0.37
CA GLN A 322 13.02 20.81 -0.62
C GLN A 322 13.70 19.61 0.01
N THR A 323 13.72 18.48 -0.69
CA THR A 323 14.69 17.48 -0.31
C THR A 323 16.05 17.96 -0.79
N THR A 324 16.84 18.43 0.18
CA THR A 324 18.30 18.45 0.17
C THR A 324 18.87 17.02 0.12
N ASP A 325 18.21 16.09 -0.60
CA ASP A 325 18.82 14.83 -0.95
C ASP A 325 20.04 15.24 -1.77
N ASN A 326 21.23 15.10 -1.17
CA ASN A 326 22.56 15.35 -1.73
C ASN A 326 22.87 14.41 -2.92
N TYR A 327 21.89 14.21 -3.81
CA TYR A 327 22.16 13.79 -5.16
C TYR A 327 22.82 14.97 -5.84
N ASN A 328 24.11 14.83 -6.12
CA ASN A 328 25.02 15.76 -6.82
C ASN A 328 24.57 16.13 -8.25
N GLY A 329 23.29 16.05 -8.57
CA GLY A 329 22.73 16.45 -9.85
C GLY A 329 22.08 17.82 -9.74
N ASN A 330 22.41 18.68 -10.70
CA ASN A 330 21.78 19.99 -10.97
C ASN A 330 20.30 19.87 -11.37
N GLY A 331 19.51 19.06 -10.66
CA GLY A 331 18.07 18.97 -10.87
C GLY A 331 17.44 20.29 -10.42
N LEU A 332 16.90 21.05 -11.37
CA LEU A 332 16.02 22.17 -11.05
C LEU A 332 14.78 21.56 -10.39
N TYR A 333 14.58 21.85 -9.11
CA TYR A 333 13.29 21.63 -8.45
C TYR A 333 12.37 22.75 -8.93
N THR A 334 11.34 22.41 -9.70
CA THR A 334 10.27 23.37 -9.98
C THR A 334 9.28 23.33 -8.85
N ASP A 335 8.81 24.51 -8.48
CA ASP A 335 7.68 24.74 -7.59
C ASP A 335 6.42 24.05 -8.13
N TYR A 336 6.20 22.78 -7.76
CA TYR A 336 5.06 22.01 -8.21
C TYR A 336 3.74 22.72 -7.91
N LEU A 337 3.67 23.32 -6.71
CA LEU A 337 2.50 24.06 -6.23
C LEU A 337 2.17 25.29 -7.09
N ASP A 338 3.16 25.90 -7.75
CA ASP A 338 2.94 27.06 -8.64
C ASP A 338 2.27 26.68 -9.96
N SER A 339 2.49 25.45 -10.42
CA SER A 339 1.83 24.95 -11.62
C SER A 339 0.38 24.51 -11.38
N ARG A 340 -0.11 24.54 -10.13
CA ARG A 340 -1.45 24.02 -9.79
C ARG A 340 -2.53 25.07 -9.89
N ASN A 341 -3.72 24.59 -10.23
CA ASN A 341 -4.91 25.42 -10.34
C ASN A 341 -5.53 25.63 -8.96
N TRP A 342 -5.23 26.76 -8.33
CA TRP A 342 -5.74 27.14 -7.02
C TRP A 342 -7.23 27.53 -7.01
N SER A 343 -7.86 27.72 -8.17
CA SER A 343 -9.29 28.05 -8.25
C SER A 343 -10.23 26.97 -7.69
N ILE A 344 -9.72 25.77 -7.40
CA ILE A 344 -10.48 24.71 -6.75
C ILE A 344 -10.63 24.92 -5.23
N LEU A 345 -9.73 25.70 -4.60
CA LEU A 345 -9.73 25.89 -3.14
C LEU A 345 -11.04 26.43 -2.58
N PRO A 346 -11.69 27.48 -3.15
CA PRO A 346 -12.95 27.99 -2.62
C PRO A 346 -14.03 26.92 -2.53
N SER A 347 -14.08 26.01 -3.52
CA SER A 347 -15.04 24.90 -3.52
C SER A 347 -14.73 23.86 -2.43
N LEU A 348 -13.45 23.60 -2.15
CA LEU A 348 -13.02 22.72 -1.08
C LEU A 348 -13.35 23.34 0.30
N LEU A 349 -12.99 24.60 0.51
CA LEU A 349 -13.23 25.30 1.78
C LEU A 349 -14.72 25.38 2.11
N THR A 350 -15.56 25.63 1.10
CA THR A 350 -17.02 25.64 1.27
C THR A 350 -17.56 24.26 1.67
N ALA A 351 -16.92 23.19 1.20
CA ALA A 351 -17.31 21.83 1.50
C ALA A 351 -16.80 21.31 2.85
N LEU A 352 -15.87 22.00 3.50
CA LEU A 352 -15.21 21.59 4.76
C LEU A 352 -15.47 22.62 5.87
N PRO A 353 -16.70 22.69 6.42
CA PRO A 353 -17.09 23.74 7.37
C PRO A 353 -16.35 23.69 8.72
N ARG A 354 -15.74 22.55 9.06
CA ARG A 354 -14.97 22.34 10.31
C ARG A 354 -13.46 22.41 10.10
N LEU A 355 -13.01 22.74 8.90
CA LEU A 355 -11.59 22.90 8.62
C LEU A 355 -11.04 24.08 9.42
N GLN A 356 -10.00 23.83 10.22
CA GLN A 356 -9.11 24.86 10.78
C GLN A 356 -8.29 25.49 9.63
N PRO A 357 -7.34 26.41 9.85
CA PRO A 357 -6.63 27.03 8.73
C PRO A 357 -6.02 25.97 7.80
N LEU A 358 -6.37 26.03 6.51
CA LEU A 358 -5.66 25.30 5.46
C LEU A 358 -4.24 25.83 5.39
N GLU A 359 -3.26 25.01 5.71
CA GLU A 359 -1.85 25.40 5.71
C GLU A 359 -1.17 24.99 4.41
N ILE A 360 -0.63 25.97 3.69
CA ILE A 360 0.14 25.75 2.47
C ILE A 360 1.52 26.32 2.71
N LEU A 361 2.52 25.44 2.81
CA LEU A 361 3.92 25.84 2.98
C LEU A 361 4.69 25.61 1.69
N CYS A 362 5.15 26.71 1.10
CA CYS A 362 6.03 26.70 -0.05
C CYS A 362 7.48 26.76 0.45
N GLN A 363 8.23 25.67 0.33
CA GLN A 363 9.64 25.55 0.65
C GLN A 363 10.47 26.11 -0.51
N GLY A 364 10.93 27.36 -0.37
CA GLY A 364 11.66 28.10 -1.40
C GLY A 364 12.03 29.50 -0.91
N ASP A 365 13.07 30.10 -1.46
CA ASP A 365 13.27 31.56 -1.42
C ASP A 365 12.20 32.24 -2.29
N ARG A 366 10.92 32.05 -1.94
CA ARG A 366 9.82 32.64 -2.67
C ARG A 366 9.68 34.09 -2.27
N SER A 367 9.52 34.95 -3.26
CA SER A 367 9.09 36.31 -3.01
C SER A 367 7.66 36.30 -2.47
N GLU A 368 7.38 37.14 -1.49
CA GLU A 368 6.04 37.33 -0.91
C GLU A 368 5.00 37.64 -2.00
N THR A 369 5.41 38.29 -3.10
CA THR A 369 4.57 38.58 -4.26
C THR A 369 4.10 37.33 -4.99
N ASN A 370 4.95 36.31 -5.13
CA ASN A 370 4.55 35.04 -5.75
C ASN A 370 3.57 34.29 -4.84
N PHE A 371 3.79 34.32 -3.51
CA PHE A 371 2.87 33.71 -2.55
C PHE A 371 1.50 34.42 -2.53
N ARG A 372 1.47 35.75 -2.58
CA ARG A 372 0.21 36.53 -2.61
C ARG A 372 -0.56 36.43 -3.94
N ALA A 373 0.08 35.98 -5.01
CA ALA A 373 -0.54 35.80 -6.32
C ALA A 373 -1.23 34.43 -6.47
N LEU A 374 -0.84 33.45 -5.65
CA LEU A 374 -1.52 32.16 -5.48
C LEU A 374 -2.75 32.35 -4.59
#